data_AF-A0A1Q6WFF9-F1
#
_entry.id   AF-A0A1Q6WFF9-F1
#
_cell.length_a   1.000
_cell.length_b   1.000
_cell.length_c   1.000
_cell.angle_alpha   90.00
_cell.angle_beta   90.00
_cell.angle_gamma   90.00
#
_symmetry.space_group_name_H-M   'P 1'
#
loop_
_entity.id
_entity.type
_entity.pdbx_description
1 polymer ?
#
loop_
_entity_poly.entity_id
_entity_poly.type
_entity_poly.pdbx_seq_one_letter_code
_entity_poly.pdbx_strand_id
1 'polypeptide(L)'
;MFANKTRVLLILSQEVLDRARVAAGRATTTLKLPVSLQIVLRALIEEGLKRGNNGTLLANIERQVHVVRHIRRVARQRDRATHAKRRT
;
A
#
# COMPACT_ATOMS: atom_id res chain seq x y z
N MET A 1 -1.98 21.18 -12.63
CA MET A 1 -2.97 20.65 -11.66
C MET A 1 -3.24 19.20 -12.01
N PHE A 2 -3.39 18.32 -11.02
CA PHE A 2 -3.61 16.89 -11.27
C PHE A 2 -5.04 16.62 -11.76
N ALA A 3 -5.33 17.00 -13.00
CA ALA A 3 -6.56 16.65 -13.68
C ALA A 3 -6.50 15.15 -14.00
N ASN A 4 -7.55 14.40 -13.63
CA ASN A 4 -7.65 12.94 -13.79
C ASN A 4 -6.96 12.06 -12.71
N LYS A 5 -7.28 12.29 -11.43
CA LYS A 5 -6.75 11.50 -10.30
C LYS A 5 -7.69 10.37 -9.88
N THR A 6 -7.25 9.13 -10.09
CA THR A 6 -7.74 7.99 -9.30
C THR A 6 -7.19 8.10 -7.88
N ARG A 7 -8.06 8.02 -6.87
CA ARG A 7 -7.67 8.04 -5.45
C ARG A 7 -7.51 6.62 -4.95
N VAL A 8 -6.40 6.35 -4.27
CA VAL A 8 -6.11 5.05 -3.65
C VAL A 8 -5.78 5.28 -2.18
N LEU A 9 -6.34 4.45 -1.29
CA LEU A 9 -5.91 4.36 0.10
C LEU A 9 -4.83 3.27 0.18
N LEU A 10 -3.65 3.64 0.66
CA LEU A 10 -2.54 2.72 0.86
C LEU A 10 -2.32 2.49 2.35
N ILE A 11 -2.43 1.24 2.79
CA ILE A 11 -2.14 0.82 4.16
C ILE A 11 -0.73 0.21 4.16
N LEU A 12 0.17 0.79 4.95
CA LEU A 12 1.57 0.37 5.06
C LEU A 12 1.88 -0.04 6.49
N SER A 13 2.84 -0.96 6.65
CA SER A 13 3.43 -1.18 7.97
C SER A 13 4.19 0.07 8.42
N GLN A 14 4.27 0.26 9.74
CA GLN A 14 5.02 1.36 10.33
C GLN A 14 6.48 1.36 9.86
N GLU A 15 7.10 0.19 9.75
CA GLU A 15 8.48 0.04 9.28
C GLU A 15 8.69 0.62 7.86
N VAL A 16 7.76 0.35 6.93
CA VAL A 16 7.85 0.90 5.56
C VAL A 16 7.68 2.41 5.59
N LEU A 17 6.77 2.91 6.43
CA LEU A 17 6.55 4.34 6.60
C LEU A 17 7.79 5.05 7.18
N ASP A 18 8.44 4.45 8.18
CA ASP A 18 9.64 5.00 8.80
C ASP A 18 10.81 5.04 7.82
N ARG A 19 11.02 3.99 7.02
CA ARG A 19 12.03 4.00 5.94
C ARG A 19 11.78 5.12 4.93
N ALA A 20 10.51 5.37 4.57
CA ALA A 20 10.15 6.46 3.68
C ALA A 20 10.35 7.84 4.33
N ARG A 21 10.11 8.00 5.64
CA ARG A 21 10.44 9.23 6.39
C ARG A 21 11.94 9.52 6.37
N VAL A 22 12.78 8.51 6.62
CA VAL A 22 14.24 8.69 6.54
C VAL A 22 14.65 9.10 5.13
N ALA A 23 14.06 8.49 4.09
CA ALA A 23 14.32 8.90 2.71
C ALA A 23 13.90 10.35 2.43
N ALA A 24 12.76 10.81 2.97
CA ALA A 24 12.33 12.21 2.87
C ALA A 24 13.31 13.17 3.55
N GLY A 25 13.80 12.81 4.74
CA GLY A 25 14.83 13.58 5.45
C GLY A 25 16.11 13.72 4.64
N ARG A 26 16.63 12.61 4.11
CA ARG A 26 17.81 12.63 3.23
C ARG A 26 17.58 13.43 1.95
N ALA A 27 16.43 13.27 1.29
CA ALA A 27 16.13 14.01 0.07
C ALA A 27 16.04 15.52 0.35
N THR A 28 15.47 15.90 1.49
CA THR A 28 15.40 17.31 1.92
C THR A 28 16.79 17.92 2.09
N THR A 29 17.70 17.20 2.77
CA THR A 29 19.07 17.70 2.98
C THR A 29 19.87 17.74 1.68
N THR A 30 19.77 16.70 0.84
CA THR A 30 20.49 16.62 -0.43
C THR A 30 20.00 17.65 -1.45
N LEU A 31 18.69 17.81 -1.61
CA LEU A 31 18.09 18.71 -2.60
C LEU A 31 17.98 20.15 -2.09
N LYS A 32 18.20 20.39 -0.78
CA LYS A 32 18.06 21.70 -0.12
C LYS A 32 16.66 22.32 -0.30
N LEU A 33 15.63 21.47 -0.38
CA LEU A 33 14.23 21.86 -0.55
C LEU A 33 13.34 20.95 0.31
N PRO A 34 12.24 21.44 0.90
CA PRO A 34 11.33 20.59 1.68
C PRO A 34 10.74 19.46 0.82
N VAL A 35 11.05 18.21 1.16
CA VAL A 35 10.47 17.03 0.48
C VAL A 35 9.41 16.40 1.36
N SER A 36 8.16 16.40 0.88
CA SER A 36 7.07 15.74 1.61
C SER A 36 7.11 14.22 1.44
N LEU A 37 6.61 13.51 2.45
CA LEU A 37 6.49 12.06 2.41
C LEU A 37 5.63 11.57 1.22
N GLN A 38 4.63 12.36 0.80
CA GLN A 38 3.81 12.03 -0.37
C GLN A 38 4.63 12.00 -1.67
N ILE A 39 5.57 12.93 -1.84
CA ILE A 39 6.45 12.96 -3.02
C ILE A 39 7.34 11.71 -3.03
N VAL A 40 7.91 11.36 -1.87
CA VAL A 40 8.77 10.16 -1.74
C VAL A 40 7.99 8.88 -2.04
N LEU A 41 6.82 8.70 -1.41
CA LEU A 41 6.01 7.49 -1.64
C LEU A 41 5.60 7.37 -3.11
N ARG A 42 5.25 8.50 -3.75
CA ARG A 42 4.94 8.50 -5.18
C ARG A 42 6.13 8.08 -6.03
N ALA A 43 7.31 8.65 -5.79
CA ALA A 43 8.52 8.28 -6.52
C ALA A 43 8.88 6.81 -6.32
N LEU A 44 8.76 6.28 -5.10
CA LEU A 44 9.00 4.86 -4.82
C LEU A 44 8.02 3.94 -5.56
N ILE A 45 6.74 4.32 -5.66
CA ILE A 45 5.75 3.57 -6.44
C ILE A 45 6.09 3.61 -7.93
N GLU A 46 6.37 4.78 -8.49
CA GLU A 46 6.71 4.95 -9.91
C GLU A 46 7.97 4.16 -10.28
N GLU A 47 9.03 4.25 -9.47
CA GLU A 47 10.26 3.48 -9.67
C GLU A 47 10.06 1.97 -9.47
N GLY A 48 9.19 1.57 -8.54
CA GLY A 48 8.80 0.17 -8.35
C GLY A 48 8.07 -0.39 -9.57
N LEU A 49 7.16 0.39 -10.16
CA LEU A 49 6.40 0.00 -11.35
C LEU A 49 7.30 -0.16 -12.59
N LYS A 50 8.33 0.69 -12.74
CA LYS A 50 9.32 0.54 -13.81
C LYS A 50 10.10 -0.77 -13.73
N ARG A 51 10.26 -1.33 -12.53
CA ARG A 51 11.00 -2.57 -12.25
C ARG A 51 10.15 -3.84 -12.41
N GLY A 52 8.99 -3.74 -13.06
CA GLY A 52 7.86 -4.69 -13.02
C GLY A 52 8.13 -6.17 -13.36
N ASN A 53 9.34 -6.55 -13.78
CA ASN A 53 9.69 -7.93 -14.14
C ASN A 53 10.58 -8.64 -13.11
N ASN A 54 10.60 -8.18 -11.84
CA ASN A 54 11.36 -8.81 -10.77
C ASN A 54 10.58 -9.99 -10.15
N GLY A 55 11.14 -11.20 -10.16
CA GLY A 55 10.52 -12.39 -9.54
C GLY A 55 10.20 -12.24 -8.05
N THR A 56 10.98 -11.45 -7.31
CA THR A 56 10.67 -11.14 -5.90
C THR A 56 9.41 -10.29 -5.75
N LEU A 57 9.13 -9.40 -6.70
CA LEU A 57 7.91 -8.60 -6.72
C LEU A 57 6.69 -9.50 -6.95
N LEU A 58 6.78 -10.45 -7.89
CA LEU A 58 5.69 -11.39 -8.17
C LEU A 58 5.36 -12.24 -6.95
N ALA A 59 6.37 -12.84 -6.30
CA ALA A 59 6.17 -13.63 -5.09
C ALA A 59 5.53 -12.83 -3.93
N ASN A 60 5.87 -11.55 -3.80
CA ASN A 60 5.25 -10.66 -2.81
C ASN A 60 3.78 -10.37 -3.16
N ILE A 61 3.49 -10.05 -4.43
CA ILE A 61 2.11 -9.85 -4.91
C ILE A 61 1.27 -11.10 -4.65
N GLU A 62 1.77 -12.28 -5.00
CA GLU A 62 1.09 -13.55 -4.73
C GLU A 62 0.77 -13.71 -3.25
N ARG A 63 1.75 -13.49 -2.36
CA ARG A 63 1.53 -13.56 -0.90
C ARG A 63 0.41 -12.62 -0.45
N GLN A 64 0.42 -11.36 -0.92
CA GLN A 64 -0.60 -10.39 -0.56
C GLN A 64 -1.99 -10.77 -1.09
N VAL A 65 -2.08 -11.27 -2.31
CA VAL A 65 -3.35 -11.75 -2.89
C VAL A 65 -3.96 -12.85 -2.02
N HIS A 66 -3.16 -13.80 -1.53
CA HIS A 66 -3.63 -14.85 -0.63
C HIS A 66 -4.15 -14.28 0.69
N VAL A 67 -3.44 -13.32 1.30
CA VAL A 67 -3.87 -12.64 2.53
C VAL A 67 -5.19 -11.90 2.32
N VAL A 68 -5.32 -11.12 1.25
CA VAL A 68 -6.56 -10.38 0.95
C VAL A 68 -7.73 -11.35 0.69
N ARG A 69 -7.49 -12.45 -0.05
CA ARG A 69 -8.50 -13.49 -0.25
C ARG A 69 -8.97 -14.09 1.06
N HIS A 70 -8.05 -14.38 1.98
CA HIS A 70 -8.38 -14.90 3.30
C HIS A 70 -9.23 -13.91 4.11
N ILE A 71 -8.81 -12.64 4.20
CA ILE A 71 -9.57 -11.58 4.89
C ILE A 71 -10.99 -11.47 4.34
N ARG A 72 -11.15 -11.45 3.01
CA ARG A 72 -12.46 -11.38 2.37
C ARG A 72 -13.32 -12.60 2.67
N ARG A 73 -12.73 -13.79 2.72
CA ARG A 73 -13.45 -15.02 3.08
C ARG A 73 -13.97 -14.97 4.52
N VAL A 74 -13.11 -14.58 5.46
CA VAL A 74 -13.48 -14.46 6.88
C VAL A 74 -14.57 -13.41 7.09
N ALA A 75 -14.46 -12.24 6.44
CA ALA A 75 -15.48 -11.19 6.49
C ALA A 75 -16.86 -11.73 6.03
N ARG A 76 -16.91 -12.39 4.86
CA ARG A 76 -18.15 -12.99 4.35
C ARG A 76 -18.76 -14.05 5.27
N GLN A 77 -17.92 -14.84 5.95
CA GLN A 77 -18.40 -15.84 6.91
C GLN A 77 -19.04 -15.18 8.13
N ARG A 78 -18.44 -14.10 8.64
CA ARG A 78 -19.00 -13.31 9.75
C ARG A 78 -20.34 -12.70 9.37
N ASP A 79 -20.45 -12.12 8.17
CA ASP A 79 -21.70 -11.53 7.66
C ASP A 79 -22.83 -12.56 7.55
N ARG A 80 -22.52 -13.79 7.13
CA ARG A 80 -23.51 -14.88 7.07
C ARG A 80 -23.97 -15.29 8.47
N ALA A 81 -23.05 -15.38 9.44
CA ALA A 81 -23.40 -15.74 10.81
C ALA A 81 -24.26 -14.67 11.51
N THR A 82 -23.96 -13.39 11.29
CA THR A 82 -24.79 -12.28 11.82
C THR A 82 -26.17 -12.25 11.17
N HIS A 83 -26.29 -12.52 9.87
CA HIS A 83 -27.59 -12.63 9.21
C HIS A 83 -28.41 -13.84 9.68
N ALA A 84 -27.78 -14.98 9.95
CA ALA A 84 -28.47 -16.15 10.49
C ALA A 84 -29.04 -15.88 11.90
N LYS A 85 -28.26 -15.24 12.78
CA LYS A 85 -28.66 -14.91 14.15
C LYS A 85 -29.78 -13.86 14.24
N ARG A 86 -29.97 -13.02 13.21
CA ARG A 86 -31.09 -12.05 13.13
C ARG A 86 -32.40 -12.67 12.65
N ARG A 87 -32.38 -13.90 12.12
CA ARG A 87 -33.56 -14.61 11.61
C ARG A 87 -34.10 -15.66 12.59
N THR A 88 -33.40 -15.89 13.69
CA THR A 88 -33.79 -16.73 14.83
C THR A 88 -34.17 -15.85 16.01
#